data_AF-A0A956T3U0-F1
#
_entry.id   AF-A0A956T3U0-F1
#
_cell.length_a   1.000
_cell.length_b   1.000
_cell.length_c   1.000
_cell.angle_alpha   90.00
_cell.angle_beta   90.00
_cell.angle_gamma   90.00
#
_symmetry.space_group_name_H-M   'P 1'
#
loop_
_entity.id
_entity.type
_entity.pdbx_description
1 polymer ?
#
loop_
_entity_poly.entity_id
_entity_poly.type
_entity_poly.pdbx_seq_one_letter_code
_entity_poly.pdbx_strand_id
1 'polypeptide(L)'
;ADHGATVINMSLGGPFPDATMGAAVRHAHAKGSIVVCAAGNSSSGRSGYPAGYPEAVSVSAVNMAEELTFYTNYGPSIDIAAPGGDTRNNPKGGVLQNTIAVGNPQKSDYYFFQGTSMASPHAAGVAALVASAGVTNPDAILKVMQSTAKFMGDDAKERGYGAGLIDAEAAAFRAAVTYNAWTLAVALVILALVVVPIIRRGALHEVVLTLPGAVLASGGLFFLPLFMNNIT
;
A
#
# COMPACT_ATOMS: atom_id res chain seq x y z
N ALA A 1 -13.01 1.74 -11.91
CA ALA A 1 -12.44 0.56 -12.58
C ALA A 1 -12.43 0.73 -14.10
N ASP A 2 -13.58 0.98 -14.76
CA ASP A 2 -13.66 1.01 -16.23
C ASP A 2 -12.80 2.09 -16.92
N HIS A 3 -12.39 3.14 -16.19
CA HIS A 3 -11.46 4.17 -16.65
C HIS A 3 -10.00 3.95 -16.19
N GLY A 4 -9.60 2.71 -15.91
CA GLY A 4 -8.20 2.35 -15.63
C GLY A 4 -7.71 2.60 -14.20
N ALA A 5 -8.60 2.85 -13.24
CA ALA A 5 -8.20 3.00 -11.83
C ALA A 5 -7.71 1.67 -11.26
N THR A 6 -6.44 1.57 -10.87
CA THR A 6 -5.86 0.37 -10.23
C THR A 6 -6.19 0.26 -8.75
N VAL A 7 -6.26 1.39 -8.04
CA VAL A 7 -6.56 1.46 -6.60
C VAL A 7 -7.74 2.40 -6.39
N ILE A 8 -8.73 1.97 -5.62
CA ILE A 8 -9.91 2.77 -5.25
C ILE A 8 -9.94 2.90 -3.73
N ASN A 9 -9.74 4.12 -3.21
CA ASN A 9 -9.87 4.40 -1.79
C ASN A 9 -11.30 4.88 -1.45
N MET A 10 -11.93 4.24 -0.46
CA MET A 10 -13.25 4.60 0.06
C MET A 10 -13.17 4.82 1.58
N SER A 11 -12.81 6.04 1.95
CA SER A 11 -12.79 6.52 3.35
C SER A 11 -14.21 6.81 3.88
N LEU A 12 -15.15 5.90 3.63
CA LEU A 12 -16.58 6.02 3.94
C LEU A 12 -17.13 4.68 4.40
N GLY A 13 -18.34 4.70 4.98
CA GLY A 13 -19.08 3.47 5.21
C GLY A 13 -20.43 3.66 5.86
N GLY A 14 -21.21 2.59 5.88
CA GLY A 14 -22.52 2.48 6.51
C GLY A 14 -22.68 1.18 7.30
N PRO A 15 -23.73 1.08 8.13
CA PRO A 15 -23.91 -0.06 9.03
C PRO A 15 -24.45 -1.33 8.35
N PHE A 16 -25.02 -1.22 7.15
CA PHE A 16 -25.73 -2.31 6.46
C PHE A 16 -25.19 -2.54 5.06
N PRO A 17 -25.22 -3.80 4.57
CA PRO A 17 -24.87 -4.10 3.20
C PRO A 17 -25.93 -3.54 2.24
N ASP A 18 -25.46 -3.10 1.07
CA ASP A 18 -26.26 -2.63 -0.06
C ASP A 18 -25.87 -3.42 -1.32
N ALA A 19 -26.87 -4.00 -1.99
CA ALA A 19 -26.64 -4.89 -3.14
C ALA A 19 -25.94 -4.17 -4.30
N THR A 20 -26.25 -2.88 -4.52
CA THR A 20 -25.66 -2.07 -5.60
C THR A 20 -24.19 -1.77 -5.29
N MET A 21 -23.89 -1.33 -4.07
CA MET A 21 -22.52 -1.10 -3.60
C MET A 21 -21.71 -2.40 -3.66
N GLY A 22 -22.25 -3.51 -3.19
CA GLY A 22 -21.56 -4.81 -3.26
C GLY A 22 -21.28 -5.26 -4.68
N ALA A 23 -22.21 -5.05 -5.61
CA ALA A 23 -22.00 -5.33 -7.03
C ALA A 23 -20.91 -4.43 -7.64
N ALA A 24 -20.87 -3.14 -7.26
CA ALA A 24 -19.85 -2.21 -7.73
C ALA A 24 -18.44 -2.58 -7.22
N VAL A 25 -18.32 -2.96 -5.94
CA VAL A 25 -17.05 -3.44 -5.36
C VAL A 25 -16.56 -4.70 -6.08
N ARG A 26 -17.45 -5.69 -6.26
CA ARG A 26 -17.13 -6.91 -7.03
C ARG A 26 -16.72 -6.63 -8.45
N HIS A 27 -17.41 -5.74 -9.14
CA HIS A 27 -17.07 -5.33 -10.51
C HIS A 27 -15.68 -4.70 -10.56
N ALA A 28 -15.36 -3.82 -9.61
CA ALA A 28 -14.03 -3.20 -9.55
C ALA A 28 -12.93 -4.24 -9.30
N HIS A 29 -13.13 -5.15 -8.35
CA HIS A 29 -12.20 -6.23 -8.05
C HIS A 29 -11.98 -7.16 -9.27
N ALA A 30 -13.06 -7.59 -9.92
CA ALA A 30 -13.01 -8.43 -11.13
C ALA A 30 -12.30 -7.74 -12.32
N LYS A 31 -12.28 -6.41 -12.36
CA LYS A 31 -11.54 -5.61 -13.34
C LYS A 31 -10.06 -5.39 -12.99
N GLY A 32 -9.60 -5.94 -11.86
CA GLY A 32 -8.23 -5.80 -11.39
C GLY A 32 -7.99 -4.61 -10.46
N SER A 33 -9.03 -3.87 -10.08
CA SER A 33 -8.90 -2.76 -9.13
C SER A 33 -8.95 -3.27 -7.70
N ILE A 34 -7.95 -2.93 -6.87
CA ILE A 34 -8.04 -3.16 -5.42
C ILE A 34 -8.87 -2.05 -4.78
N VAL A 35 -9.83 -2.45 -3.94
CA VAL A 35 -10.79 -1.53 -3.30
C VAL A 35 -10.48 -1.44 -1.82
N VAL A 36 -9.93 -0.31 -1.36
CA VAL A 36 -9.47 -0.12 0.02
C VAL A 36 -10.44 0.75 0.79
N CYS A 37 -10.93 0.29 1.93
CA CYS A 37 -12.03 0.89 2.66
C CYS A 37 -11.72 1.09 4.15
N ALA A 38 -12.26 2.16 4.72
CA ALA A 38 -12.24 2.39 6.15
C ALA A 38 -13.12 1.37 6.91
N ALA A 39 -12.58 0.71 7.94
CA ALA A 39 -13.34 -0.27 8.71
C ALA A 39 -14.52 0.33 9.51
N GLY A 40 -14.44 1.62 9.85
CA GLY A 40 -15.45 2.36 10.62
C GLY A 40 -14.97 2.78 12.02
N ASN A 41 -15.66 3.75 12.61
CA ASN A 41 -15.24 4.46 13.83
C ASN A 41 -16.23 4.28 14.99
N SER A 42 -16.81 3.07 15.13
CA SER A 42 -17.88 2.79 16.09
C SER A 42 -17.47 1.84 17.22
N SER A 43 -16.18 1.47 17.32
CA SER A 43 -15.69 0.48 18.28
C SER A 43 -16.48 -0.85 18.23
N SER A 44 -16.84 -1.26 17.01
CA SER A 44 -17.66 -2.45 16.74
C SER A 44 -16.79 -3.63 16.32
N GLY A 45 -17.13 -4.85 16.77
CA GLY A 45 -16.48 -6.11 16.40
C GLY A 45 -16.74 -6.60 14.97
N ARG A 46 -17.13 -5.68 14.07
CA ARG A 46 -17.28 -5.90 12.63
C ARG A 46 -17.04 -4.59 11.88
N SER A 47 -16.57 -4.71 10.65
CA SER A 47 -16.43 -3.59 9.72
C SER A 47 -17.77 -3.10 9.19
N GLY A 48 -17.85 -1.80 8.89
CA GLY A 48 -18.96 -1.24 8.12
C GLY A 48 -18.85 -1.62 6.64
N TYR A 49 -19.89 -1.35 5.86
CA TYR A 49 -19.86 -1.55 4.40
C TYR A 49 -19.49 -0.24 3.70
N PRO A 50 -18.64 -0.27 2.66
CA PRO A 50 -18.24 -1.43 1.87
C PRO A 50 -17.07 -2.26 2.40
N ALA A 51 -16.37 -1.85 3.47
CA ALA A 51 -15.21 -2.59 4.01
C ALA A 51 -15.54 -4.04 4.43
N GLY A 52 -16.78 -4.34 4.79
CA GLY A 52 -17.24 -5.68 5.12
C GLY A 52 -17.51 -6.61 3.93
N TYR A 53 -17.30 -6.17 2.69
CA TYR A 53 -17.38 -7.05 1.53
C TYR A 53 -16.08 -7.85 1.34
N PRO A 54 -16.13 -9.14 1.01
CA PRO A 54 -14.93 -9.96 0.81
C PRO A 54 -13.94 -9.42 -0.22
N GLU A 55 -14.45 -8.71 -1.24
CA GLU A 55 -13.64 -8.13 -2.32
C GLU A 55 -13.09 -6.74 -1.99
N ALA A 56 -13.39 -6.19 -0.80
CA ALA A 56 -12.84 -4.96 -0.29
C ALA A 56 -11.80 -5.23 0.80
N VAL A 57 -10.77 -4.38 0.85
CA VAL A 57 -9.78 -4.37 1.93
C VAL A 57 -10.29 -3.50 3.07
N SER A 58 -10.38 -4.10 4.26
CA SER A 58 -10.87 -3.49 5.47
C SER A 58 -9.73 -2.99 6.35
N VAL A 59 -9.65 -1.67 6.54
CA VAL A 59 -8.51 -1.01 7.20
C VAL A 59 -8.88 -0.45 8.56
N SER A 60 -8.24 -0.97 9.62
CA SER A 60 -8.33 -0.43 10.98
C SER A 60 -7.32 0.68 11.24
N ALA A 61 -7.53 1.46 12.31
CA ALA A 61 -6.73 2.65 12.62
C ALA A 61 -5.86 2.47 13.87
N VAL A 62 -4.57 2.79 13.75
CA VAL A 62 -3.63 2.90 14.88
C VAL A 62 -3.21 4.34 15.16
N ASN A 63 -2.75 4.59 16.39
CA ASN A 63 -2.15 5.85 16.83
C ASN A 63 -0.63 5.87 16.56
N MET A 64 0.06 6.95 16.97
CA MET A 64 1.52 7.09 16.79
C MET A 64 2.36 6.08 17.59
N ALA A 65 1.78 5.48 18.64
CA ALA A 65 2.40 4.40 19.40
C ALA A 65 2.08 3.02 18.81
N GLU A 66 1.47 2.97 17.62
CA GLU A 66 1.05 1.75 16.92
C GLU A 66 -0.04 0.94 17.65
N GLU A 67 -0.73 1.58 18.59
CA GLU A 67 -1.84 0.98 19.31
C GLU A 67 -3.14 1.22 18.55
N LEU A 68 -4.06 0.24 18.54
CA LEU A 68 -5.39 0.43 17.99
C LEU A 68 -6.08 1.62 18.66
N THR A 69 -6.66 2.47 17.82
CA THR A 69 -7.41 3.64 18.28
C THR A 69 -8.73 3.21 18.90
N PHE A 70 -9.16 3.91 19.96
CA PHE A 70 -10.37 3.55 20.72
C PHE A 70 -11.67 3.47 19.88
N TYR A 71 -11.71 4.19 18.76
CA TYR A 71 -12.87 4.27 17.88
C TYR A 71 -12.87 3.19 16.79
N THR A 72 -11.73 2.56 16.48
CA THR A 72 -11.65 1.67 15.32
C THR A 72 -12.59 0.48 15.48
N ASN A 73 -13.30 0.13 14.41
CA ASN A 73 -13.90 -1.20 14.33
C ASN A 73 -12.79 -2.26 14.27
N TYR A 74 -13.09 -3.45 14.80
CA TYR A 74 -12.13 -4.53 15.03
C TYR A 74 -12.76 -5.90 14.71
N GLY A 75 -11.96 -6.96 14.90
CA GLY A 75 -12.38 -8.34 14.72
C GLY A 75 -11.91 -8.98 13.41
N PRO A 76 -12.41 -10.18 13.09
CA PRO A 76 -11.88 -11.00 11.99
C PRO A 76 -12.08 -10.42 10.58
N SER A 77 -12.95 -9.41 10.44
CA SER A 77 -13.18 -8.71 9.17
C SER A 77 -12.16 -7.62 8.87
N ILE A 78 -11.14 -7.42 9.71
CA ILE A 78 -10.04 -6.50 9.44
C ILE A 78 -8.95 -7.23 8.67
N ASP A 79 -8.52 -6.66 7.54
CA ASP A 79 -7.44 -7.22 6.74
C ASP A 79 -6.08 -6.69 7.17
N ILE A 80 -5.99 -5.41 7.51
CA ILE A 80 -4.73 -4.73 7.86
C ILE A 80 -4.97 -3.47 8.70
N ALA A 81 -4.00 -3.10 9.54
CA ALA A 81 -4.01 -1.84 10.26
C ALA A 81 -3.13 -0.78 9.59
N ALA A 82 -3.52 0.49 9.66
CA ALA A 82 -2.74 1.61 9.16
C ALA A 82 -2.87 2.86 10.05
N PRO A 83 -1.98 3.87 9.91
CA PRO A 83 -2.02 5.09 10.72
C PRO A 83 -3.33 5.87 10.53
N GLY A 84 -4.12 5.96 11.59
CA GLY A 84 -5.39 6.71 11.62
C GLY A 84 -5.42 7.87 12.62
N GLY A 85 -4.46 7.93 13.55
CA GLY A 85 -4.27 9.03 14.49
C GLY A 85 -5.21 9.01 15.70
N ASP A 86 -4.80 9.69 16.78
CA ASP A 86 -5.57 9.88 18.01
C ASP A 86 -5.33 11.29 18.57
N THR A 87 -6.37 12.13 18.57
CA THR A 87 -6.31 13.51 19.04
C THR A 87 -6.84 13.69 20.46
N ARG A 88 -7.22 12.63 21.20
CA ARG A 88 -7.79 12.74 22.56
C ARG A 88 -6.86 13.43 23.55
N ASN A 89 -5.59 13.04 23.54
CA ASN A 89 -4.59 13.50 24.51
C ASN A 89 -3.57 14.47 23.90
N ASN A 90 -3.50 14.53 22.58
CA ASN A 90 -2.58 15.40 21.85
C ASN A 90 -3.27 15.87 20.56
N PRO A 91 -3.62 17.16 20.40
CA PRO A 91 -4.22 17.67 19.16
C PRO A 91 -3.36 17.45 17.91
N LYS A 92 -2.05 17.28 18.07
CA LYS A 92 -1.11 16.93 16.98
C LYS A 92 -0.95 15.41 16.78
N GLY A 93 -1.68 14.60 17.54
CA GLY A 93 -1.68 13.13 17.48
C GLY A 93 -2.48 12.54 16.31
N GLY A 94 -3.16 13.39 15.53
CA GLY A 94 -3.87 13.00 14.31
C GLY A 94 -2.96 12.83 13.09
N VAL A 95 -3.56 12.51 11.96
CA VAL A 95 -2.95 12.55 10.63
C VAL A 95 -3.08 13.96 10.07
N LEU A 96 -1.96 14.59 9.74
CA LEU A 96 -1.94 15.90 9.10
C LEU A 96 -2.39 15.77 7.64
N GLN A 97 -3.40 16.54 7.24
CA GLN A 97 -3.90 16.53 5.87
C GLN A 97 -4.32 17.91 5.40
N ASN A 98 -4.19 18.13 4.09
CA ASN A 98 -4.72 19.32 3.44
C ASN A 98 -6.25 19.24 3.38
N THR A 99 -6.93 20.30 3.77
CA THR A 99 -8.39 20.39 3.75
C THR A 99 -8.83 21.85 3.58
N ILE A 100 -10.14 22.07 3.60
CA ILE A 100 -10.74 23.40 3.50
C ILE A 100 -10.47 24.18 4.80
N ALA A 101 -10.03 25.43 4.66
CA ALA A 101 -9.78 26.33 5.78
C ALA A 101 -11.09 26.62 6.55
N VAL A 102 -11.00 26.64 7.87
CA VAL A 102 -12.16 26.94 8.72
C VAL A 102 -12.65 28.36 8.43
N GLY A 103 -13.95 28.48 8.11
CA GLY A 103 -14.59 29.76 7.82
C GLY A 103 -14.36 30.31 6.40
N ASN A 104 -13.61 29.62 5.53
CA ASN A 104 -13.46 30.01 4.14
C ASN A 104 -13.36 28.81 3.17
N PRO A 105 -14.44 28.45 2.47
CA PRO A 105 -14.46 27.32 1.55
C PRO A 105 -13.59 27.48 0.30
N GLN A 106 -13.09 28.69 0.02
CA GLN A 106 -12.23 28.98 -1.13
C GLN A 106 -10.73 28.86 -0.81
N LYS A 107 -10.38 28.57 0.45
CA LYS A 107 -8.97 28.47 0.88
C LYS A 107 -8.69 27.07 1.42
N SER A 108 -7.50 26.55 1.13
CA SER A 108 -6.98 25.32 1.74
C SER A 108 -6.08 25.62 2.94
N ASP A 109 -6.05 24.72 3.90
CA ASP A 109 -5.18 24.73 5.07
C ASP A 109 -4.82 23.29 5.47
N TYR A 110 -3.94 23.12 6.45
CA TYR A 110 -3.57 21.82 7.00
C TYR A 110 -4.07 21.65 8.42
N TYR A 111 -4.83 20.57 8.66
CA TYR A 111 -5.30 20.21 10.00
C TYR A 111 -5.04 18.74 10.31
N PHE A 112 -4.94 18.43 11.60
CA PHE A 112 -4.85 17.08 12.10
C PHE A 112 -6.24 16.47 12.23
N PHE A 113 -6.43 15.27 11.66
CA PHE A 113 -7.66 14.50 11.77
C PHE A 113 -7.40 13.11 12.33
N GLN A 114 -8.45 12.46 12.82
CA GLN A 114 -8.41 11.07 13.24
C GLN A 114 -9.53 10.26 12.60
N GLY A 115 -9.27 9.00 12.30
CA GLY A 115 -10.28 8.06 11.83
C GLY A 115 -9.71 6.91 11.02
N THR A 116 -10.49 5.83 10.88
CA THR A 116 -10.25 4.80 9.85
C THR A 116 -10.31 5.39 8.43
N SER A 117 -11.04 6.50 8.25
CA SER A 117 -11.00 7.31 7.03
C SER A 117 -9.61 7.86 6.70
N MET A 118 -8.75 8.10 7.69
CA MET A 118 -7.36 8.53 7.52
C MET A 118 -6.39 7.34 7.40
N ALA A 119 -6.73 6.19 7.99
CA ALA A 119 -5.97 4.95 7.82
C ALA A 119 -6.11 4.36 6.40
N SER A 120 -7.33 4.36 5.85
CA SER A 120 -7.64 3.86 4.51
C SER A 120 -6.72 4.42 3.40
N PRO A 121 -6.49 5.75 3.26
CA PRO A 121 -5.63 6.29 2.22
C PRO A 121 -4.15 5.95 2.42
N HIS A 122 -3.66 5.73 3.64
CA HIS A 122 -2.31 5.19 3.84
C HIS A 122 -2.20 3.78 3.26
N ALA A 123 -3.18 2.91 3.55
CA ALA A 123 -3.22 1.56 2.98
C ALA A 123 -3.37 1.57 1.46
N ALA A 124 -4.20 2.46 0.91
CA ALA A 124 -4.35 2.63 -0.53
C ALA A 124 -3.05 3.12 -1.19
N GLY A 125 -2.30 4.01 -0.54
CA GLY A 125 -0.97 4.45 -1.01
C GLY A 125 0.01 3.29 -1.11
N VAL A 126 0.07 2.42 -0.10
CA VAL A 126 0.91 1.21 -0.15
C VAL A 126 0.45 0.23 -1.21
N ALA A 127 -0.87 0.03 -1.37
CA ALA A 127 -1.41 -0.78 -2.45
C ALA A 127 -0.97 -0.26 -3.83
N ALA A 128 -0.93 1.06 -4.01
CA ALA A 128 -0.46 1.69 -5.23
C ALA A 128 1.06 1.49 -5.46
N LEU A 129 1.87 1.52 -4.40
CA LEU A 129 3.31 1.19 -4.49
C LEU A 129 3.55 -0.27 -4.89
N VAL A 130 2.75 -1.20 -4.35
CA VAL A 130 2.82 -2.62 -4.75
C VAL A 130 2.37 -2.78 -6.21
N ALA A 131 1.29 -2.10 -6.61
CA ALA A 131 0.81 -2.15 -7.98
C ALA A 131 1.81 -1.56 -8.98
N SER A 132 2.51 -0.48 -8.62
CA SER A 132 3.50 0.16 -9.51
C SER A 132 4.71 -0.72 -9.78
N ALA A 133 4.98 -1.71 -8.92
CA ALA A 133 5.98 -2.75 -9.17
C ALA A 133 5.52 -3.82 -10.18
N GLY A 134 4.33 -3.68 -10.79
CA GLY A 134 3.82 -4.58 -11.82
C GLY A 134 2.82 -5.64 -11.32
N VAL A 135 2.40 -5.57 -10.06
CA VAL A 135 1.38 -6.48 -9.51
C VAL A 135 0.00 -5.99 -9.92
N THR A 136 -0.69 -6.72 -10.78
CA THR A 136 -1.97 -6.30 -11.36
C THR A 136 -3.20 -6.97 -10.76
N ASN A 137 -3.03 -8.08 -10.05
CA ASN A 137 -4.13 -8.78 -9.40
C ASN A 137 -4.39 -8.21 -7.99
N PRO A 138 -5.62 -7.79 -7.65
CA PRO A 138 -5.94 -7.14 -6.37
C PRO A 138 -5.69 -8.05 -5.16
N ASP A 139 -5.97 -9.36 -5.26
CA ASP A 139 -5.69 -10.32 -4.19
C ASP A 139 -4.18 -10.51 -4.00
N ALA A 140 -3.41 -10.46 -5.08
CA ALA A 140 -1.95 -10.51 -5.00
C ALA A 140 -1.37 -9.25 -4.36
N ILE A 141 -1.93 -8.06 -4.65
CA ILE A 141 -1.56 -6.81 -4.00
C ILE A 141 -1.84 -6.91 -2.49
N LEU A 142 -3.05 -7.29 -2.10
CA LEU A 142 -3.43 -7.47 -0.70
C LEU A 142 -2.51 -8.48 0.00
N LYS A 143 -2.22 -9.61 -0.64
CA LYS A 143 -1.34 -10.65 -0.08
C LYS A 143 0.07 -10.14 0.16
N VAL A 144 0.63 -9.31 -0.73
CA VAL A 144 1.93 -8.68 -0.49
C VAL A 144 1.85 -7.81 0.75
N MET A 145 0.88 -6.89 0.81
CA MET A 145 0.67 -5.99 1.96
C MET A 145 0.55 -6.75 3.28
N GLN A 146 -0.22 -7.84 3.31
CA GLN A 146 -0.42 -8.67 4.50
C GLN A 146 0.84 -9.44 4.89
N SER A 147 1.57 -10.01 3.91
CA SER A 147 2.78 -10.80 4.17
C SER A 147 3.96 -9.99 4.68
N THR A 148 3.95 -8.67 4.46
CA THR A 148 5.01 -7.75 4.87
C THR A 148 4.59 -6.83 6.01
N ALA A 149 3.34 -6.94 6.50
CA ALA A 149 2.88 -6.16 7.62
C ALA A 149 3.74 -6.46 8.87
N LYS A 150 4.03 -5.40 9.64
CA LYS A 150 4.71 -5.53 10.93
C LYS A 150 3.87 -6.41 11.85
N PHE A 151 4.50 -7.46 12.38
CA PHE A 151 3.88 -8.39 13.30
C PHE A 151 3.49 -7.67 14.61
N MET A 152 2.24 -7.83 15.03
CA MET A 152 1.68 -7.16 16.21
C MET A 152 1.37 -8.12 17.36
N GLY A 153 1.78 -9.39 17.27
CA GLY A 153 1.46 -10.45 18.23
C GLY A 153 0.54 -11.53 17.62
N ASP A 154 0.46 -12.69 18.26
CA ASP A 154 -0.33 -13.82 17.76
C ASP A 154 -1.84 -13.56 17.80
N ASP A 155 -2.29 -12.68 18.71
CA ASP A 155 -3.69 -12.25 18.89
C ASP A 155 -4.06 -11.01 18.06
N ALA A 156 -3.17 -10.58 17.16
CA ALA A 156 -3.31 -9.35 16.38
C ALA A 156 -4.62 -9.33 15.58
N LYS A 157 -5.00 -10.46 14.99
CA LYS A 157 -6.21 -10.57 14.17
C LYS A 157 -7.48 -10.40 15.02
N GLU A 158 -7.53 -11.05 16.18
CA GLU A 158 -8.64 -11.00 17.12
C GLU A 158 -8.80 -9.59 17.71
N ARG A 159 -7.68 -8.92 18.02
CA ARG A 159 -7.69 -7.53 18.50
C ARG A 159 -8.12 -6.52 17.44
N GLY A 160 -7.94 -6.82 16.15
CA GLY A 160 -8.32 -5.95 15.04
C GLY A 160 -7.16 -5.28 14.29
N TYR A 161 -5.95 -5.86 14.34
CA TYR A 161 -4.83 -5.47 13.47
C TYR A 161 -4.87 -6.18 12.11
N GLY A 162 -5.74 -7.18 11.92
CA GLY A 162 -5.72 -8.02 10.74
C GLY A 162 -4.39 -8.77 10.62
N ALA A 163 -3.70 -8.65 9.48
CA ALA A 163 -2.38 -9.20 9.29
C ALA A 163 -1.25 -8.47 10.06
N GLY A 164 -1.50 -7.26 10.56
CA GLY A 164 -0.51 -6.45 11.25
C GLY A 164 -0.57 -4.97 10.85
N LEU A 165 0.41 -4.19 11.29
CA LEU A 165 0.55 -2.79 10.90
C LEU A 165 1.23 -2.71 9.52
N ILE A 166 0.64 -1.96 8.61
CA ILE A 166 1.15 -1.84 7.24
C ILE A 166 2.58 -1.28 7.19
N ASP A 167 3.42 -1.89 6.36
CA ASP A 167 4.81 -1.49 6.12
C ASP A 167 5.00 -1.20 4.62
N ALA A 168 5.15 0.08 4.28
CA ALA A 168 5.27 0.53 2.89
C ALA A 168 6.58 0.07 2.23
N GLU A 169 7.69 0.12 2.97
CA GLU A 169 9.01 -0.22 2.45
C GLU A 169 9.10 -1.72 2.18
N ALA A 170 8.70 -2.53 3.16
CA ALA A 170 8.73 -3.98 3.03
C ALA A 170 7.79 -4.46 1.90
N ALA A 171 6.60 -3.88 1.79
CA ALA A 171 5.64 -4.21 0.73
C ALA A 171 6.19 -3.86 -0.67
N ALA A 172 6.70 -2.64 -0.86
CA ALA A 172 7.26 -2.21 -2.14
C ALA A 172 8.48 -3.04 -2.55
N PHE A 173 9.39 -3.30 -1.60
CA PHE A 173 10.56 -4.14 -1.84
C PHE A 173 10.17 -5.57 -2.21
N ARG A 174 9.23 -6.18 -1.46
CA ARG A 174 8.73 -7.52 -1.73
C ARG A 174 8.09 -7.62 -3.11
N ALA A 175 7.29 -6.63 -3.49
CA ALA A 175 6.67 -6.56 -4.81
C ALA A 175 7.73 -6.49 -5.92
N ALA A 176 8.69 -5.57 -5.78
CA ALA A 176 9.76 -5.40 -6.77
C ALA A 176 10.59 -6.68 -6.94
N VAL A 177 11.03 -7.32 -5.86
CA VAL A 177 11.83 -8.55 -5.93
C VAL A 177 11.02 -9.71 -6.53
N THR A 178 9.76 -9.87 -6.13
CA THR A 178 8.96 -11.03 -6.54
C THR A 178 8.51 -10.92 -8.00
N TYR A 179 8.07 -9.74 -8.43
CA TYR A 179 7.43 -9.54 -9.73
C TYR A 179 8.35 -8.95 -10.79
N ASN A 180 9.49 -8.36 -10.39
CA ASN A 180 10.54 -7.89 -11.31
C ASN A 180 11.84 -8.72 -11.19
N ALA A 181 11.81 -9.94 -10.65
CA ALA A 181 12.99 -10.82 -10.62
C ALA A 181 13.62 -11.02 -12.02
N TRP A 182 12.80 -11.01 -13.07
CA TRP A 182 13.26 -11.15 -14.44
C TRP A 182 14.03 -9.91 -14.93
N THR A 183 13.70 -8.69 -14.48
CA THR A 183 14.48 -7.49 -14.86
C THR A 183 15.86 -7.56 -14.23
N LEU A 184 15.97 -8.09 -13.01
CA LEU A 184 17.25 -8.37 -12.37
C LEU A 184 18.05 -9.42 -13.17
N ALA A 185 17.40 -10.50 -13.63
CA ALA A 185 18.04 -11.49 -14.48
C ALA A 185 18.54 -10.90 -15.81
N VAL A 186 17.73 -10.08 -16.48
CA VAL A 186 18.12 -9.38 -17.72
C VAL A 186 19.28 -8.43 -17.45
N ALA A 187 19.25 -7.67 -16.36
CA ALA A 187 20.30 -6.75 -15.99
C ALA A 187 21.63 -7.49 -15.69
N LEU A 188 21.57 -8.65 -15.03
CA LEU A 188 22.72 -9.53 -14.81
C LEU A 188 23.25 -10.14 -16.12
N VAL A 189 22.39 -10.51 -17.06
CA VAL A 189 22.81 -10.98 -18.39
C VAL A 189 23.53 -9.86 -19.16
N ILE A 190 22.99 -8.64 -19.16
CA ILE A 190 23.65 -7.47 -19.79
C ILE A 190 25.01 -7.20 -19.13
N LEU A 191 25.08 -7.25 -17.80
CA LEU A 191 26.33 -7.10 -17.06
C LEU A 191 27.34 -8.19 -17.46
N ALA A 192 26.92 -9.45 -17.57
CA ALA A 192 27.77 -10.55 -18.01
C ALA A 192 28.27 -10.36 -19.45
N LEU A 193 27.43 -9.88 -20.36
CA LEU A 193 27.81 -9.58 -21.75
C LEU A 193 28.88 -8.48 -21.84
N VAL A 194 28.91 -7.54 -20.90
CA VAL A 194 29.94 -6.48 -20.84
C VAL A 194 31.21 -6.98 -20.15
N VAL A 195 31.08 -7.66 -18.99
CA VAL A 195 32.21 -7.99 -18.12
C VAL A 195 32.98 -9.23 -18.60
N VAL A 196 32.30 -10.26 -19.11
CA VAL A 196 32.95 -11.54 -19.52
C VAL A 196 33.96 -11.33 -20.65
N PRO A 197 33.69 -10.55 -21.72
CA PRO A 197 34.68 -10.28 -22.76
C PRO A 197 35.92 -9.54 -22.24
N ILE A 198 35.75 -8.62 -21.29
CA ILE A 198 36.86 -7.84 -20.69
C ILE A 198 37.77 -8.77 -19.88
N ILE A 199 37.18 -9.65 -19.05
CA ILE A 199 37.93 -10.66 -18.29
C ILE A 199 38.67 -11.62 -19.23
N ARG A 200 38.01 -12.10 -20.30
CA ARG A 200 38.63 -12.99 -21.30
C ARG A 200 39.83 -12.36 -22.01
N ARG A 201 39.88 -11.03 -22.12
CA ARG A 201 41.01 -10.28 -22.70
C ARG A 201 42.11 -9.96 -21.68
N GLY A 202 41.96 -10.35 -20.42
CA GLY A 202 42.94 -10.09 -19.36
C GLY A 202 42.96 -8.64 -18.84
N ALA A 203 41.97 -7.81 -19.21
CA ALA A 203 41.93 -6.38 -18.91
C ALA A 203 41.20 -6.06 -17.59
N LEU A 204 41.65 -6.68 -16.48
CA LEU A 204 40.98 -6.56 -15.16
C LEU A 204 40.86 -5.11 -14.64
N HIS A 205 41.78 -4.22 -15.04
CA HIS A 205 41.73 -2.80 -14.67
C HIS A 205 40.53 -2.07 -15.29
N GLU A 206 40.08 -2.49 -16.49
CA GLU A 206 38.88 -1.93 -17.14
C GLU A 206 37.58 -2.40 -16.44
N VAL A 207 37.60 -3.58 -15.84
CA VAL A 207 36.45 -4.09 -15.04
C VAL A 207 36.20 -3.18 -13.85
N VAL A 208 37.26 -2.74 -13.15
CA VAL A 208 37.14 -1.82 -12.00
C VAL A 208 36.57 -0.46 -12.41
N LEU A 209 36.87 0.01 -13.62
CA LEU A 209 36.36 1.29 -14.15
C LEU A 209 34.91 1.19 -14.67
N THR A 210 34.51 0.04 -15.20
CA THR A 210 33.19 -0.16 -15.85
C THR A 210 32.11 -0.70 -14.92
N LEU A 211 32.50 -1.42 -13.86
CA LEU A 211 31.59 -1.98 -12.85
C LEU A 211 30.63 -0.95 -12.23
N PRO A 212 31.09 0.23 -11.77
CA PRO A 212 30.19 1.21 -11.17
C PRO A 212 29.11 1.67 -12.15
N GLY A 213 29.47 1.94 -13.41
CA GLY A 213 28.52 2.36 -14.45
C GLY A 213 27.54 1.24 -14.83
N ALA A 214 28.01 0.00 -14.90
CA ALA A 214 27.17 -1.15 -15.22
C ALA A 214 26.23 -1.53 -14.06
N VAL A 215 26.67 -1.38 -12.81
CA VAL A 215 25.84 -1.55 -11.61
C VAL A 215 24.79 -0.46 -11.51
N LEU A 216 25.14 0.80 -11.80
CA LEU A 216 24.18 1.90 -11.85
C LEU A 216 23.16 1.73 -12.98
N ALA A 217 23.58 1.28 -14.16
CA ALA A 217 22.68 0.99 -15.27
C ALA A 217 21.74 -0.19 -14.98
N SER A 218 22.26 -1.28 -14.38
CA SER A 218 21.47 -2.46 -14.01
C SER A 218 20.52 -2.20 -12.84
N GLY A 219 20.97 -1.46 -11.82
CA GLY A 219 20.12 -0.99 -10.73
C GLY A 219 19.03 -0.02 -11.21
N GLY A 220 19.37 0.90 -12.12
CA GLY A 220 18.40 1.78 -12.78
C GLY A 220 17.35 1.00 -13.58
N LEU A 221 17.75 -0.05 -14.30
CA LEU A 221 16.84 -0.96 -15.01
C LEU A 221 15.91 -1.75 -14.08
N PHE A 222 16.37 -2.14 -12.89
CA PHE A 222 15.54 -2.84 -11.90
C PHE A 222 14.41 -1.95 -11.35
N PHE A 223 14.69 -0.66 -11.12
CA PHE A 223 13.70 0.31 -10.65
C PHE A 223 12.97 1.04 -11.80
N LEU A 224 13.37 0.84 -13.07
CA LEU A 224 12.77 1.48 -14.24
C LEU A 224 11.23 1.34 -14.31
N PRO A 225 10.63 0.17 -14.00
CA PRO A 225 9.17 0.02 -13.98
C PRO A 225 8.47 0.96 -12.97
N LEU A 226 9.12 1.32 -11.86
CA LEU A 226 8.57 2.28 -10.89
C LEU A 226 8.49 3.70 -11.45
N PHE A 227 9.31 4.03 -12.46
CA PHE A 227 9.36 5.36 -13.08
C PHE A 227 8.60 5.44 -14.42
N MET A 228 8.48 4.32 -15.13
CA MET A 228 7.90 4.30 -16.49
C MET A 228 6.38 4.15 -16.55
N ASN A 229 5.71 3.75 -15.46
CA ASN A 229 4.25 3.64 -15.41
C ASN A 229 3.49 4.99 -15.43
N ASN A 230 4.20 6.11 -15.62
CA ASN A 230 3.62 7.46 -15.78
C ASN A 230 3.59 7.96 -17.24
N ILE A 231 3.87 7.11 -18.25
CA ILE A 231 4.03 7.54 -19.67
C ILE A 231 2.93 6.99 -20.61
N THR A 232 1.87 6.36 -20.09
CA THR A 232 0.71 5.90 -20.90
C THR A 232 -0.58 6.13 -20.17
#